data_AF-A0A4Y2STG9-F1
#
_entry.id   AF-A0A4Y2STG9-F1
#
_cell.length_a   1.000
_cell.length_b   1.000
_cell.length_c   1.000
_cell.angle_alpha   90.00
_cell.angle_beta   90.00
_cell.angle_gamma   90.00
#
_symmetry.space_group_name_H-M   'P 1'
#
loop_
_entity.id
_entity.type
_entity.pdbx_description
1 polymer ?
#
loop_
_entity_poly.entity_id
_entity_poly.type
_entity_poly.pdbx_seq_one_letter_code
_entity_poly.pdbx_strand_id
1 'polypeptide(L)'
;MATTDNFLLQHPPHHQHSTSSTTTNKTTFLQINLRKSEIATSTLLEASDSHNPSIILVQEPYILDGKIAGIPRSWNQWLSKNNKAGIISLPSCDKPVFLQSTVNSTALKIQTEQGPLTVISAYSSPYKNIMETLQELHSILTDLGDERVLICADLNAHSRIWGYANEDTRGAQVEDFLLAQQLYLLNEKTPIPNLSTAAEKNGLTCLSSKARTSPTPADRKF
;
A
#
# COMPACT_ATOMS: atom_id res chain seq x y z
N MET A 1 47.41 10.26 -63.42
CA MET A 1 47.60 8.85 -62.99
C MET A 1 48.57 8.89 -61.82
N ALA A 2 48.04 8.99 -60.60
CA ALA A 2 47.84 7.89 -59.64
C ALA A 2 49.18 7.52 -58.95
N THR A 3 49.36 7.54 -57.63
CA THR A 3 48.43 7.54 -56.49
C THR A 3 49.16 8.01 -55.23
N THR A 4 48.37 8.62 -54.34
CA THR A 4 48.61 9.01 -52.94
C THR A 4 48.81 7.82 -51.99
N ASP A 5 49.64 7.97 -50.96
CA ASP A 5 49.47 7.31 -49.66
C ASP A 5 49.62 8.36 -48.54
N ASN A 6 48.47 8.73 -47.96
CA ASN A 6 48.33 9.55 -46.76
C ASN A 6 48.11 8.63 -45.57
N PHE A 7 49.03 8.61 -44.60
CA PHE A 7 48.82 7.95 -43.32
C PHE A 7 48.20 8.97 -42.35
N LEU A 8 46.85 8.98 -42.27
CA LEU A 8 46.09 9.70 -41.26
C LEU A 8 45.82 8.79 -40.06
N LEU A 9 46.28 9.23 -38.87
CA LEU A 9 45.89 8.68 -37.57
C LEU A 9 44.37 8.83 -37.39
N GLN A 10 43.65 7.71 -37.37
CA GLN A 10 42.25 7.67 -36.97
C GLN A 10 42.13 7.40 -35.47
N HIS A 11 41.44 8.30 -34.76
CA HIS A 11 41.00 8.11 -33.39
C HIS A 11 40.02 6.94 -33.29
N PRO A 12 40.04 6.14 -32.21
CA PRO A 12 39.05 5.09 -32.01
C PRO A 12 37.68 5.70 -31.68
N PRO A 13 36.57 5.04 -32.08
CA PRO A 13 35.23 5.54 -31.84
C PRO A 13 34.92 5.54 -30.34
N HIS A 14 34.39 6.67 -29.86
CA HIS A 14 33.75 6.78 -28.56
C HIS A 14 32.55 5.83 -28.48
N HIS A 15 32.75 4.64 -27.93
CA HIS A 15 31.66 3.84 -27.40
C HIS A 15 31.18 4.50 -26.11
N GLN A 16 30.21 5.40 -26.23
CA GLN A 16 29.35 5.72 -25.09
C GLN A 16 28.53 4.46 -24.80
N HIS A 17 28.99 3.68 -23.84
CA HIS A 17 28.10 2.77 -23.11
C HIS A 17 27.06 3.65 -22.42
N SER A 18 25.90 3.84 -23.05
CA SER A 18 24.69 4.16 -22.32
C SER A 18 24.39 2.96 -21.43
N THR A 19 24.92 2.99 -20.21
CA THR A 19 24.36 2.22 -19.11
C THR A 19 22.98 2.82 -18.86
N SER A 20 21.97 2.30 -19.54
CA SER A 20 20.59 2.40 -19.09
C SER A 20 20.52 1.62 -17.77
N SER A 21 20.93 2.29 -16.69
CA SER A 21 20.55 1.90 -15.33
C SER A 21 19.04 1.98 -15.32
N THR A 22 18.39 0.84 -15.55
CA THR A 22 16.97 0.71 -15.26
C THR A 22 16.90 0.72 -13.74
N THR A 23 16.86 1.92 -13.16
CA THR A 23 16.53 2.09 -11.75
C THR A 23 15.10 1.57 -11.65
N THR A 24 14.94 0.31 -11.26
CA THR A 24 13.61 -0.23 -11.03
C THR A 24 13.08 0.53 -9.81
N ASN A 25 12.11 1.40 -10.06
CA ASN A 25 11.52 2.22 -9.01
C ASN A 25 10.70 1.30 -8.11
N LYS A 26 11.34 0.89 -7.02
CA LYS A 26 10.76 0.13 -5.92
C LYS A 26 9.44 0.76 -5.48
N THR A 27 8.34 0.00 -5.54
CA THR A 27 7.03 0.48 -5.07
C THR A 27 7.07 0.65 -3.54
N THR A 28 6.82 1.86 -3.08
CA THR A 28 6.82 2.25 -1.66
C THR A 28 5.43 2.66 -1.22
N PHE A 29 5.10 2.33 0.03
CA PHE A 29 3.80 2.56 0.63
C PHE A 29 3.92 3.38 1.91
N LEU A 30 2.97 4.28 2.13
CA LEU A 30 2.82 5.01 3.38
C LEU A 30 1.42 4.76 3.92
N GLN A 31 1.29 4.41 5.20
CA GLN A 31 -0.01 4.34 5.89
C GLN A 31 -0.10 5.41 6.98
N ILE A 32 -1.23 6.11 7.05
CA ILE A 32 -1.47 7.14 8.06
C ILE A 32 -2.97 7.33 8.37
N ASN A 33 -3.31 7.52 9.65
CA ASN A 33 -4.59 8.11 10.05
C ASN A 33 -4.40 9.63 10.23
N LEU A 34 -5.11 10.43 9.43
CA LEU A 34 -5.01 11.89 9.39
C LEU A 34 -5.89 12.60 10.43
N ARG A 35 -6.74 11.87 11.16
CA ARG A 35 -7.61 12.40 12.24
C ARG A 35 -8.39 13.65 11.85
N LYS A 36 -8.78 13.75 10.59
CA LYS A 36 -9.50 14.87 9.96
C LYS A 36 -8.77 16.21 10.11
N SER A 37 -7.44 16.18 10.20
CA SER A 37 -6.61 17.35 10.44
C SER A 37 -5.93 17.83 9.16
N GLU A 38 -6.13 19.09 8.80
CA GLU A 38 -5.37 19.75 7.72
C GLU A 38 -3.86 19.78 8.05
N ILE A 39 -3.50 19.94 9.33
CA ILE A 39 -2.10 19.94 9.78
C ILE A 39 -1.47 18.57 9.50
N ALA A 40 -2.18 17.48 9.81
CA ALA A 40 -1.69 16.14 9.53
C ALA A 40 -1.51 15.90 8.01
N THR A 41 -2.40 16.48 7.18
CA THR A 41 -2.21 16.45 5.73
C THR A 41 -0.97 17.23 5.30
N SER A 42 -0.67 18.38 5.91
CA SER A 42 0.59 19.11 5.61
C SER A 42 1.82 18.27 5.95
N THR A 43 1.84 17.64 7.13
CA THR A 43 2.92 16.72 7.53
C THR A 43 3.02 15.52 6.59
N LEU A 44 1.88 15.03 6.05
CA LEU A 44 1.88 13.98 5.03
C LEU A 44 2.61 14.42 3.75
N LEU A 45 2.48 15.68 3.32
CA LEU A 45 3.20 16.18 2.15
C LEU A 45 4.71 16.18 2.38
N GLU A 46 5.17 16.68 3.53
CA GLU A 46 6.59 16.68 3.91
C GLU A 46 7.17 15.25 3.99
N ALA A 47 6.39 14.33 4.57
CA ALA A 47 6.77 12.92 4.63
C ALA A 47 6.84 12.30 3.22
N SER A 48 5.96 12.73 2.31
CA SER A 48 5.94 12.23 0.93
C SER A 48 7.15 12.71 0.13
N ASP A 49 7.61 13.94 0.35
CA ASP A 49 8.83 14.45 -0.27
C ASP A 49 10.07 13.67 0.21
N SER A 50 10.08 13.26 1.47
CA SER A 50 11.20 12.54 2.08
C SER A 50 11.24 11.05 1.70
N HIS A 51 10.07 10.39 1.65
CA HIS A 51 9.98 8.94 1.47
C HIS A 51 9.62 8.52 0.03
N ASN A 52 9.17 9.47 -0.80
CA ASN A 52 8.75 9.26 -2.18
C ASN A 52 7.82 8.04 -2.36
N PRO A 53 6.68 7.96 -1.63
CA PRO A 53 5.75 6.84 -1.74
C PRO A 53 5.15 6.75 -3.15
N SER A 54 4.89 5.54 -3.64
CA SER A 54 4.04 5.36 -4.83
C SER A 54 2.56 5.47 -4.46
N ILE A 55 2.19 4.90 -3.31
CA ILE A 55 0.83 4.83 -2.80
C ILE A 55 0.80 5.26 -1.32
N ILE A 56 -0.23 6.03 -0.94
CA ILE A 56 -0.52 6.38 0.44
C ILE A 56 -1.92 5.85 0.80
N LEU A 57 -2.02 5.08 1.88
CA LEU A 57 -3.26 4.54 2.42
C LEU A 57 -3.65 5.37 3.65
N VAL A 58 -4.71 6.18 3.50
CA VAL A 58 -5.13 7.14 4.52
C VAL A 58 -6.40 6.70 5.24
N GLN A 59 -6.49 7.00 6.53
CA GLN A 59 -7.70 6.89 7.34
C GLN A 59 -8.05 8.26 7.94
N GLU A 60 -9.34 8.50 8.18
CA GLU A 60 -9.90 9.78 8.58
C GLU A 60 -9.30 11.02 7.88
N PRO A 61 -9.27 11.09 6.55
CA PRO A 61 -8.87 12.32 5.86
C PRO A 61 -9.81 13.49 6.19
N TYR A 62 -9.27 14.71 6.15
CA TYR A 62 -10.11 15.92 6.11
C TYR A 62 -10.66 16.11 4.69
N ILE A 63 -11.98 16.23 4.57
CA ILE A 63 -12.69 16.22 3.28
C ILE A 63 -13.32 17.57 3.01
N LEU A 64 -13.05 18.13 1.83
CA LEU A 64 -13.68 19.32 1.28
C LEU A 64 -14.18 19.02 -0.13
N ASP A 65 -15.44 19.31 -0.42
CA ASP A 65 -16.08 19.08 -1.73
C ASP A 65 -15.89 17.66 -2.28
N GLY A 66 -15.99 16.66 -1.39
CA GLY A 66 -15.87 15.24 -1.74
C GLY A 66 -14.44 14.78 -2.05
N LYS A 67 -13.43 15.58 -1.71
CA LYS A 67 -12.00 15.27 -1.91
C LYS A 67 -11.22 15.49 -0.63
N ILE A 68 -10.10 14.79 -0.49
CA ILE A 68 -9.12 15.04 0.55
C ILE A 68 -8.53 16.44 0.31
N ALA A 69 -8.71 17.33 1.28
CA ALA A 69 -8.23 18.71 1.15
C ALA A 69 -6.70 18.75 1.33
N GLY A 70 -6.04 19.72 0.68
CA GLY A 70 -4.60 19.93 0.79
C GLY A 70 -3.74 19.00 -0.07
N ILE A 71 -4.32 18.03 -0.79
CA ILE A 71 -3.57 17.12 -1.66
C ILE A 71 -3.30 17.75 -3.04
N PRO A 72 -2.07 17.63 -3.60
CA PRO A 72 -1.74 18.12 -4.93
C PRO A 72 -2.66 17.57 -6.02
N ARG A 73 -3.00 18.40 -7.01
CA ARG A 73 -3.88 18.00 -8.13
C ARG A 73 -3.30 16.91 -9.03
N SER A 74 -1.99 16.75 -9.04
CA SER A 74 -1.30 15.70 -9.80
C SER A 74 -1.44 14.32 -9.15
N TRP A 75 -1.94 14.25 -7.91
CA TRP A 75 -2.14 12.99 -7.20
C TRP A 75 -3.59 12.56 -7.38
N ASN A 76 -3.80 11.28 -7.68
CA ASN A 76 -5.14 10.72 -7.74
C ASN A 76 -5.57 10.27 -6.35
N GLN A 77 -6.87 10.29 -6.10
CA GLN A 77 -7.44 9.91 -4.82
C GLN A 77 -8.74 9.14 -5.01
N TRP A 78 -8.92 8.13 -4.17
CA TRP A 78 -10.14 7.32 -4.09
C TRP A 78 -10.55 7.20 -2.64
N LEU A 79 -11.84 7.31 -2.38
CA LEU A 79 -12.41 7.29 -1.04
C LEU A 79 -13.42 6.15 -0.90
N SER A 80 -13.49 5.60 0.31
CA SER A 80 -14.64 4.81 0.77
C SER A 80 -15.91 5.66 0.74
N LYS A 81 -17.10 5.05 0.65
CA LYS A 81 -18.37 5.80 0.54
C LYS A 81 -18.66 6.71 1.74
N ASN A 82 -18.13 6.39 2.94
CA ASN A 82 -18.26 7.25 4.11
C ASN A 82 -17.10 8.27 4.26
N ASN A 83 -16.19 8.32 3.29
CA ASN A 83 -14.99 9.14 3.23
C ASN A 83 -14.00 8.99 4.42
N LYS A 84 -14.05 7.88 5.16
CA LYS A 84 -13.15 7.64 6.31
C LYS A 84 -11.92 6.80 5.96
N ALA A 85 -11.91 6.13 4.83
CA ALA A 85 -10.73 5.48 4.27
C ALA A 85 -10.48 6.00 2.86
N GLY A 86 -9.21 6.13 2.49
CA GLY A 86 -8.80 6.58 1.17
C GLY A 86 -7.49 5.97 0.71
N ILE A 87 -7.30 5.96 -0.60
CA ILE A 87 -6.02 5.67 -1.23
C ILE A 87 -5.64 6.87 -2.10
N ILE A 88 -4.39 7.29 -2.01
CA ILE A 88 -3.79 8.34 -2.82
C ILE A 88 -2.68 7.72 -3.65
N SER A 89 -2.67 7.94 -4.96
CA SER A 89 -1.56 7.54 -5.82
C SER A 89 -0.75 8.75 -6.25
N LEU A 90 0.56 8.69 -6.06
CA LEU A 90 1.48 9.71 -6.55
C LEU A 90 1.79 9.48 -8.04
N PRO A 91 2.32 10.49 -8.76
CA PRO A 91 2.67 10.36 -10.18
C PRO A 91 3.67 9.24 -10.49
N SER A 92 4.41 8.75 -9.49
CA SER A 92 5.32 7.62 -9.59
C SER A 92 4.60 6.27 -9.70
N CYS A 93 3.33 6.18 -9.32
CA CYS A 93 2.53 4.95 -9.48
C CYS A 93 2.02 4.84 -10.92
N ASP A 94 2.55 3.88 -11.67
CA ASP A 94 2.09 3.61 -13.03
C ASP A 94 0.68 3.00 -13.02
N LYS A 95 -0.27 3.70 -13.68
CA LYS A 95 -1.64 3.27 -14.01
C LYS A 95 -2.36 2.46 -12.90
N PRO A 96 -2.66 3.06 -11.74
CA PRO A 96 -3.53 2.42 -10.76
C PRO A 96 -4.93 2.17 -11.36
N VAL A 97 -5.46 0.97 -11.14
CA VAL A 97 -6.80 0.56 -11.59
C VAL A 97 -7.73 0.56 -10.40
N PHE A 98 -8.77 1.39 -10.44
CA PHE A 98 -9.80 1.37 -9.41
C PHE A 98 -10.62 0.08 -9.50
N LEU A 99 -10.79 -0.60 -8.36
CA LEU A 99 -11.61 -1.80 -8.27
C LEU A 99 -12.99 -1.45 -7.73
N GLN A 100 -13.06 -1.03 -6.46
CA GLN A 100 -14.31 -0.73 -5.79
C GLN A 100 -14.12 0.10 -4.51
N SER A 101 -15.24 0.67 -4.05
CA SER A 101 -15.36 1.28 -2.73
C SER A 101 -16.59 0.72 -2.00
N THR A 102 -16.40 0.28 -0.76
CA THR A 102 -17.47 -0.09 0.17
C THR A 102 -17.78 1.08 1.09
N VAL A 103 -18.59 0.87 2.14
CA VAL A 103 -18.85 1.94 3.11
C VAL A 103 -17.57 2.32 3.83
N ASN A 104 -16.76 1.35 4.26
CA ASN A 104 -15.61 1.55 5.14
C ASN A 104 -14.25 1.31 4.48
N SER A 105 -14.22 0.93 3.20
CA SER A 105 -12.97 0.64 2.49
C SER A 105 -12.96 1.09 1.03
N THR A 106 -11.77 1.16 0.45
CA THR A 106 -11.56 1.40 -0.98
C THR A 106 -10.36 0.58 -1.45
N ALA A 107 -10.42 0.06 -2.68
CA ALA A 107 -9.44 -0.87 -3.23
C ALA A 107 -8.97 -0.46 -4.63
N LEU A 108 -7.66 -0.53 -4.84
CA LEU A 108 -7.00 -0.34 -6.14
C LEU A 108 -6.15 -1.56 -6.50
N LYS A 109 -6.00 -1.84 -7.79
CA LYS A 109 -4.97 -2.74 -8.30
C LYS A 109 -3.84 -1.92 -8.91
N ILE A 110 -2.61 -2.24 -8.53
CA ILE A 110 -1.39 -1.58 -9.03
C ILE A 110 -0.42 -2.62 -9.58
N GLN A 111 0.48 -2.19 -10.46
CA GLN A 111 1.59 -3.02 -10.91
C GLN A 111 2.80 -2.78 -10.00
N THR A 112 3.38 -3.87 -9.47
CA THR A 112 4.66 -3.85 -8.73
C THR A 112 5.72 -4.65 -9.48
N GLU A 113 6.97 -4.55 -9.06
CA GLU A 113 8.06 -5.40 -9.56
C GLU A 113 7.77 -6.90 -9.42
N GLN A 114 6.98 -7.25 -8.41
CA GLN A 114 6.62 -8.64 -8.06
C GLN A 114 5.28 -9.07 -8.69
N GLY A 115 4.77 -8.29 -9.64
CA GLY A 115 3.47 -8.52 -10.28
C GLY A 115 2.35 -7.61 -9.76
N PRO A 116 1.10 -7.83 -10.21
CA PRO A 116 -0.06 -7.11 -9.73
C PRO A 116 -0.25 -7.25 -8.21
N LEU A 117 -0.62 -6.15 -7.56
CA LEU A 117 -0.95 -6.10 -6.14
C LEU A 117 -2.26 -5.32 -5.97
N THR A 118 -3.22 -5.90 -5.27
CA THR A 118 -4.39 -5.15 -4.81
C THR A 118 -4.06 -4.48 -3.47
N VAL A 119 -4.30 -3.17 -3.37
CA VAL A 119 -4.11 -2.39 -2.16
C VAL A 119 -5.46 -1.92 -1.64
N ILE A 120 -5.71 -2.07 -0.34
CA ILE A 120 -6.99 -1.75 0.30
C ILE A 120 -6.72 -0.83 1.48
N SER A 121 -7.37 0.34 1.50
CA SER A 121 -7.45 1.17 2.70
C SER A 121 -8.80 0.96 3.37
N ALA A 122 -8.81 0.74 4.69
CA ALA A 122 -10.05 0.56 5.44
C ALA A 122 -10.03 1.29 6.79
N TYR A 123 -11.21 1.66 7.28
CA TYR A 123 -11.37 2.27 8.59
C TYR A 123 -12.63 1.75 9.28
N SER A 124 -12.49 1.19 10.47
CA SER A 124 -13.61 0.82 11.33
C SER A 124 -13.67 1.77 12.53
N SER A 125 -14.78 2.50 12.67
CA SER A 125 -14.96 3.40 13.82
C SER A 125 -15.01 2.60 15.12
N PRO A 126 -14.40 3.09 16.22
CA PRO A 126 -14.42 2.39 17.51
C PRO A 126 -15.84 2.18 18.05
N TYR A 127 -16.79 3.01 17.63
CA TYR A 127 -18.19 2.98 18.06
C TYR A 127 -19.13 2.22 17.11
N LYS A 128 -18.60 1.64 16.02
CA LYS A 128 -19.38 0.87 15.05
C LYS A 128 -19.05 -0.62 15.16
N ASN A 129 -19.98 -1.47 14.74
CA ASN A 129 -19.75 -2.91 14.72
C ASN A 129 -18.62 -3.23 13.72
N ILE A 130 -17.52 -3.81 14.22
CA ILE A 130 -16.36 -4.16 13.38
C ILE A 130 -16.72 -5.15 12.28
N MET A 131 -17.73 -6.00 12.51
CA MET A 131 -18.16 -7.02 11.56
C MET A 131 -18.62 -6.41 10.24
N GLU A 132 -19.17 -5.20 10.22
CA GLU A 132 -19.52 -4.51 8.98
C GLU A 132 -18.29 -4.30 8.10
N THR A 133 -17.18 -3.84 8.69
CA THR A 133 -15.92 -3.64 7.97
C THR A 133 -15.26 -4.97 7.59
N LEU A 134 -15.28 -5.97 8.46
CA LEU A 134 -14.69 -7.29 8.17
C LEU A 134 -15.45 -8.04 7.07
N GLN A 135 -16.78 -7.92 7.02
CA GLN A 135 -17.60 -8.49 5.94
C GLN A 135 -17.33 -7.82 4.60
N GLU A 136 -17.16 -6.49 4.58
CA GLU A 136 -16.74 -5.77 3.38
C GLU A 136 -15.38 -6.26 2.87
N LEU A 137 -14.39 -6.38 3.76
CA LEU A 137 -13.07 -6.91 3.42
C LEU A 137 -13.14 -8.36 2.94
N HIS A 138 -13.93 -9.21 3.59
CA HIS A 138 -14.13 -10.59 3.17
C HIS A 138 -14.71 -10.69 1.75
N SER A 139 -15.70 -9.85 1.42
CA SER A 139 -16.28 -9.80 0.07
C SER A 139 -15.21 -9.45 -0.97
N ILE A 140 -14.41 -8.41 -0.70
CA ILE A 140 -13.32 -8.02 -1.61
C ILE A 140 -12.32 -9.17 -1.77
N LEU A 141 -11.91 -9.81 -0.68
CA LEU A 141 -10.97 -10.94 -0.72
C LEU A 141 -11.53 -12.14 -1.49
N THR A 142 -12.83 -12.41 -1.36
CA THR A 142 -13.50 -13.48 -2.10
C THR A 142 -13.46 -13.22 -3.60
N ASP A 143 -13.71 -11.98 -4.02
CA ASP A 143 -13.65 -11.58 -5.44
C ASP A 143 -12.23 -11.65 -6.01
N LEU A 144 -11.21 -11.42 -5.17
CA LEU A 144 -9.79 -11.47 -5.55
C LEU A 144 -9.23 -12.90 -5.64
N GLY A 145 -9.81 -13.86 -4.92
CA GLY A 145 -9.30 -15.24 -4.88
C GLY A 145 -7.87 -15.31 -4.31
N ASP A 146 -6.95 -15.91 -5.06
CA ASP A 146 -5.54 -16.10 -4.64
C ASP A 146 -4.61 -14.93 -5.04
N GLU A 147 -5.17 -13.80 -5.48
CA GLU A 147 -4.36 -12.62 -5.81
C GLU A 147 -3.64 -12.03 -4.57
N ARG A 148 -2.52 -11.34 -4.84
CA ARG A 148 -1.77 -10.63 -3.82
C ARG A 148 -2.54 -9.41 -3.34
N VAL A 149 -2.68 -9.27 -2.02
CA VAL A 149 -3.34 -8.11 -1.40
C VAL A 149 -2.50 -7.51 -0.27
N LEU A 150 -2.53 -6.18 -0.16
CA LEU A 150 -2.06 -5.41 0.98
C LEU A 150 -3.24 -4.62 1.54
N ILE A 151 -3.58 -4.83 2.80
CA ILE A 151 -4.66 -4.14 3.51
C ILE A 151 -4.03 -3.26 4.58
N CYS A 152 -4.24 -1.96 4.49
CA CYS A 152 -3.84 -0.98 5.47
C CYS A 152 -5.10 -0.44 6.13
N ALA A 153 -5.34 -0.86 7.36
CA ALA A 153 -6.58 -0.55 8.07
C ALA A 153 -6.34 0.09 9.42
N ASP A 154 -7.20 1.01 9.82
CA ASP A 154 -7.39 1.37 11.22
C ASP A 154 -8.70 0.73 11.69
N LEU A 155 -8.57 -0.38 12.42
CA LEU A 155 -9.72 -1.17 12.87
C LEU A 155 -10.16 -0.81 14.29
N ASN A 156 -9.46 0.10 14.97
CA ASN A 156 -9.70 0.44 16.38
C ASN A 156 -9.87 -0.83 17.24
N ALA A 157 -8.92 -1.75 17.12
CA ALA A 157 -8.95 -3.07 17.77
C ALA A 157 -7.65 -3.27 18.56
N HIS A 158 -7.75 -3.78 19.78
CA HIS A 158 -6.60 -3.95 20.66
C HIS A 158 -6.21 -5.44 20.69
N SER A 159 -4.99 -5.73 20.23
CA SER A 159 -4.36 -7.04 20.43
C SER A 159 -2.88 -6.91 20.71
N ARG A 160 -2.36 -7.84 21.52
CA ARG A 160 -0.93 -8.00 21.75
C ARG A 160 -0.16 -8.34 20.49
N ILE A 161 -0.77 -9.02 19.51
CA ILE A 161 -0.04 -9.46 18.31
C ILE A 161 0.41 -8.30 17.42
N TRP A 162 -0.29 -7.15 17.47
CA TRP A 162 0.10 -5.89 16.82
C TRP A 162 0.49 -4.78 17.81
N GLY A 163 0.83 -5.14 19.06
CA GLY A 163 1.58 -4.27 19.97
C GLY A 163 0.80 -3.55 21.07
N TYR A 164 -0.48 -3.85 21.30
CA TYR A 164 -1.20 -3.34 22.46
C TYR A 164 -0.82 -4.08 23.74
N ALA A 165 -0.92 -3.40 24.88
CA ALA A 165 -0.71 -4.02 26.20
C ALA A 165 -1.91 -4.87 26.63
N ASN A 166 -3.10 -4.51 26.16
CA ASN A 166 -4.37 -5.17 26.43
C ASN A 166 -4.97 -5.78 25.15
N GLU A 167 -5.90 -6.69 25.35
CA GLU A 167 -6.73 -7.29 24.30
C GLU A 167 -8.18 -6.84 24.50
N ASP A 168 -8.94 -6.70 23.42
CA ASP A 168 -10.38 -6.46 23.47
C ASP A 168 -11.15 -7.40 22.53
N THR A 169 -12.48 -7.42 22.66
CA THR A 169 -13.34 -8.27 21.81
C THR A 169 -13.17 -7.96 20.32
N ARG A 170 -12.91 -6.69 19.97
CA ARG A 170 -12.67 -6.28 18.59
C ARG A 170 -11.36 -6.88 18.07
N GLY A 171 -10.32 -6.90 18.88
CA GLY A 171 -9.03 -7.54 18.60
C GLY A 171 -9.20 -9.01 18.32
N ALA A 172 -9.91 -9.74 19.18
CA ALA A 172 -10.21 -11.16 18.96
C ALA A 172 -10.93 -11.40 17.62
N GLN A 173 -11.91 -10.56 17.25
CA GLN A 173 -12.61 -10.66 15.97
C GLN A 173 -11.70 -10.41 14.77
N VAL A 174 -10.74 -9.49 14.89
CA VAL A 174 -9.73 -9.26 13.85
C VAL A 174 -8.79 -10.46 13.76
N GLU A 175 -8.32 -11.01 14.87
CA GLU A 175 -7.48 -12.21 14.88
C GLU A 175 -8.15 -13.41 14.21
N ASP A 176 -9.41 -13.69 14.55
CA ASP A 176 -10.21 -14.73 13.91
C ASP A 176 -10.33 -14.50 12.40
N PHE A 177 -10.53 -13.25 11.99
CA PHE A 177 -10.58 -12.87 10.57
C PHE A 177 -9.23 -13.11 9.87
N LEU A 178 -8.11 -12.74 10.49
CA LEU A 178 -6.77 -12.98 9.92
C LEU A 178 -6.52 -14.47 9.69
N LEU A 179 -6.86 -15.30 10.67
CA LEU A 179 -6.74 -16.75 10.58
C LEU A 179 -7.64 -17.32 9.48
N ALA A 180 -8.91 -16.92 9.45
CA ALA A 180 -9.88 -17.41 8.48
C ALA A 180 -9.50 -17.04 7.04
N GLN A 181 -8.97 -15.83 6.83
CA GLN A 181 -8.56 -15.34 5.51
C GLN A 181 -7.10 -15.68 5.14
N GLN A 182 -6.37 -16.39 6.02
CA GLN A 182 -4.95 -16.74 5.84
C GLN A 182 -4.07 -15.50 5.55
N LEU A 183 -4.35 -14.40 6.25
CA LEU A 183 -3.61 -13.14 6.15
C LEU A 183 -2.43 -13.13 7.12
N TYR A 184 -1.33 -12.53 6.68
CA TYR A 184 -0.17 -12.26 7.50
C TYR A 184 -0.21 -10.84 8.03
N LEU A 185 0.05 -10.70 9.32
CA LEU A 185 0.28 -9.42 9.95
C LEU A 185 1.66 -8.89 9.55
N LEU A 186 1.71 -7.66 9.07
CA LEU A 186 2.93 -6.95 8.73
C LEU A 186 3.38 -6.00 9.84
N ASN A 187 2.60 -5.81 10.90
CA ASN A 187 3.02 -5.02 12.05
C ASN A 187 4.22 -5.69 12.74
N GLU A 188 5.42 -5.25 12.39
CA GLU A 188 6.63 -5.56 13.13
C GLU A 188 6.99 -4.43 14.09
N LYS A 189 7.75 -4.74 15.15
CA LYS A 189 8.49 -3.71 15.92
C LYS A 189 9.67 -3.14 15.11
N THR A 190 9.97 -3.73 13.96
CA THR A 190 11.11 -3.45 13.08
C THR A 190 10.63 -2.89 11.73
N PRO A 191 11.39 -1.97 11.10
CA PRO A 191 10.97 -1.36 9.84
C PRO A 191 10.90 -2.38 8.71
N ILE A 192 9.75 -2.50 8.04
CA ILE A 192 9.62 -3.30 6.83
C ILE A 192 10.27 -2.54 5.67
N PRO A 193 11.04 -3.20 4.79
CA PRO A 193 11.51 -2.59 3.57
C PRO A 193 10.31 -2.05 2.75
N ASN A 194 10.26 -0.72 2.54
CA ASN A 194 9.33 0.01 1.66
C ASN A 194 7.94 0.33 2.21
N LEU A 195 7.65 -0.06 3.46
CA LEU A 195 6.43 0.38 4.14
C LEU A 195 6.84 1.25 5.32
N SER A 196 6.61 2.55 5.17
CA SER A 196 6.73 3.47 6.29
C SER A 196 5.36 3.61 6.95
N THR A 197 5.29 3.37 8.26
CA THR A 197 4.10 3.64 9.06
C THR A 197 4.39 4.82 9.97
N ALA A 198 3.65 5.92 9.84
CA ALA A 198 3.63 6.97 10.85
C ALA A 198 2.72 6.53 12.01
N ALA A 199 3.06 5.42 12.66
CA ALA A 199 2.26 4.81 13.71
C ALA A 199 2.85 5.13 15.08
N GLU A 200 2.50 6.30 15.64
CA GLU A 200 2.45 6.41 17.09
C GLU A 200 1.29 5.51 17.56
N LYS A 201 1.58 4.39 18.25
CA LYS A 201 0.69 3.58 19.12
C LYS A 201 -0.86 3.66 18.92
N ASN A 202 -1.40 3.59 17.71
CA ASN A 202 -2.82 3.92 17.46
C ASN A 202 -3.51 3.02 16.42
N GLY A 203 -3.60 1.70 16.62
CA GLY A 203 -4.58 0.85 15.91
C GLY A 203 -4.34 0.61 14.40
N LEU A 204 -3.35 1.28 13.80
CA LEU A 204 -2.93 1.08 12.42
C LEU A 204 -2.39 -0.34 12.25
N THR A 205 -3.10 -1.12 11.45
CA THR A 205 -2.81 -2.52 11.17
C THR A 205 -2.54 -2.68 9.67
N CYS A 206 -1.33 -3.10 9.33
CA CYS A 206 -0.90 -3.49 7.99
C CYS A 206 -1.01 -5.02 7.87
N LEU A 207 -1.76 -5.51 6.90
CA LEU A 207 -2.00 -6.93 6.65
C LEU A 207 -1.65 -7.26 5.19
N SER A 208 -1.16 -8.45 4.92
CA SER A 208 -0.84 -8.91 3.56
C SER A 208 -1.23 -10.37 3.35
N SER A 209 -1.68 -10.75 2.15
CA SER A 209 -1.91 -12.16 1.80
C SER A 209 -0.64 -12.83 1.25
N LYS A 210 -0.52 -14.16 1.41
CA LYS A 210 0.33 -14.95 0.51
C LYS A 210 -0.32 -15.03 -0.85
N ALA A 211 0.47 -14.89 -1.92
CA ALA A 211 0.18 -15.66 -3.12
C ALA A 211 0.32 -17.13 -2.74
N ARG A 212 -0.74 -17.93 -2.89
CA ARG A 212 -0.66 -19.38 -2.69
C ARG A 212 0.29 -19.91 -3.77
N THR A 213 1.57 -20.10 -3.45
CA THR A 213 2.41 -20.95 -4.29
C THR A 213 1.73 -22.30 -4.28
N SER A 214 1.28 -22.76 -5.45
CA SER A 214 0.71 -24.09 -5.61
C SER A 214 1.52 -25.07 -4.77
N PRO A 215 0.93 -25.80 -3.82
CA PRO A 215 1.70 -26.80 -3.08
C PRO A 215 2.23 -27.78 -4.12
N THR A 216 3.56 -27.84 -4.26
CA THR A 216 4.19 -28.99 -4.89
C THR A 216 3.73 -30.20 -4.06
N PRO A 217 3.25 -31.30 -4.67
CA PRO A 217 2.65 -32.43 -3.95
C PRO A 217 3.61 -33.24 -3.03
N ALA A 218 4.71 -32.66 -2.54
CA ALA A 218 5.77 -33.41 -1.89
C ALA A 218 5.74 -33.40 -0.35
N ASP A 219 5.22 -32.35 0.29
CA ASP A 219 5.40 -32.21 1.76
C ASP A 219 4.08 -32.29 2.53
N ARG A 220 3.46 -33.48 2.50
CA ARG A 220 2.66 -33.98 3.62
C ARG A 220 3.53 -34.95 4.42
N LYS A 221 4.14 -34.46 5.50
CA LYS A 221 4.50 -35.31 6.64
C LYS A 221 4.14 -34.59 7.94
N PHE A 222 3.08 -35.14 8.54
CA PHE A 222 2.53 -34.98 9.89
C PHE A 222 2.04 -33.58 10.28
#